data_AF-A0AAU2DAS7-F1
#
_entry.id   AF-A0AAU2DAS7-F1
#
_cell.length_a   1.000
_cell.length_b   1.000
_cell.length_c   1.000
_cell.angle_alpha   90.00
_cell.angle_beta   90.00
_cell.angle_gamma   90.00
#
_symmetry.space_group_name_H-M   'P 1'
#
loop_
_entity.id
_entity.type
_entity.pdbx_description
1 polymer ?
#
loop_
_entity_poly.entity_id
_entity_poly.type
_entity_poly.pdbx_seq_one_letter_code
_entity_poly.pdbx_strand_id
1 'polypeptide(L)'
;MSGDFNGDGYRDVAVGAVSAKVGTVSNAGAVVVLYGSSSGVSAARTITQNTPGIPGSSEKGDRFGARVTLARGTGLTVSAPGENSGDGAGWSLRGATASGATSFGPSATGVPTTGAPNYGSVLP
;
A
#
# COMPACT_ATOMS: atom_id res chain seq x y z
N MET A 1 -18.71 -4.70 6.04
CA MET A 1 -18.62 -5.39 4.74
C MET A 1 -17.14 -5.56 4.39
N SER A 2 -16.72 -6.66 3.76
CA SER A 2 -15.33 -6.77 3.25
C SER A 2 -15.16 -5.90 2.02
N GLY A 3 -14.11 -5.08 1.96
CA GLY A 3 -13.84 -4.20 0.81
C GLY A 3 -14.56 -2.87 0.86
N ASP A 4 -15.16 -2.50 1.98
CA ASP A 4 -15.71 -1.16 2.23
C ASP A 4 -14.66 -0.39 3.04
N PHE A 5 -13.83 0.42 2.39
CA PHE A 5 -12.64 1.03 2.98
C PHE A 5 -12.93 2.41 3.59
N ASN A 6 -14.07 3.03 3.27
CA ASN A 6 -14.52 4.29 3.86
C ASN A 6 -15.70 4.13 4.84
N GLY A 7 -16.31 2.94 4.92
CA GLY A 7 -17.39 2.61 5.83
C GLY A 7 -18.77 3.10 5.38
N ASP A 8 -18.97 3.37 4.09
CA ASP A 8 -20.21 3.94 3.55
C ASP A 8 -21.27 2.90 3.17
N GLY A 9 -20.95 1.60 3.30
CA GLY A 9 -21.84 0.50 2.98
C GLY A 9 -21.74 -0.01 1.54
N TYR A 10 -20.89 0.58 0.71
CA TYR A 10 -20.58 0.11 -0.64
C TYR A 10 -19.18 -0.53 -0.69
N ARG A 11 -18.98 -1.45 -1.64
CA ARG A 11 -17.65 -2.02 -1.87
C ARG A 11 -16.82 -1.08 -2.72
N ASP A 12 -15.60 -0.89 -2.27
CA ASP A 12 -14.53 -0.15 -2.89
C ASP A 12 -13.56 -1.09 -3.61
N VAL A 13 -12.69 -0.49 -4.43
CA VAL A 13 -11.63 -1.20 -5.15
C VAL A 13 -10.29 -0.52 -4.88
N ALA A 14 -9.27 -1.29 -4.52
CA ALA A 14 -7.92 -0.77 -4.39
C ALA A 14 -7.03 -1.29 -5.52
N VAL A 15 -6.32 -0.38 -6.19
CA VAL A 15 -5.52 -0.65 -7.39
C VAL A 15 -4.09 -0.16 -7.17
N GLY A 16 -3.12 -1.03 -7.43
CA GLY A 16 -1.71 -0.66 -7.39
C GLY A 16 -1.25 0.03 -8.68
N ALA A 17 -0.61 1.19 -8.55
CA ALA A 17 0.09 1.90 -9.62
C ALA A 17 1.59 1.83 -9.36
N VAL A 18 2.15 0.63 -9.49
CA VAL A 18 3.47 0.23 -8.97
C VAL A 18 4.65 1.02 -9.54
N SER A 19 4.49 1.64 -10.71
CA SER A 19 5.52 2.45 -11.37
C SER A 19 5.23 3.95 -11.30
N ALA A 20 4.26 4.37 -10.49
CA ALA A 20 3.92 5.78 -10.35
C ALA A 20 5.12 6.60 -9.85
N LYS A 21 5.26 7.80 -10.40
CA LYS A 21 6.21 8.80 -9.94
C LYS A 21 5.56 9.63 -8.82
N VAL A 22 6.24 9.77 -7.68
CA VAL A 22 5.79 10.60 -6.55
C VAL A 22 6.72 11.81 -6.44
N GLY A 23 6.23 12.99 -6.82
CA GLY A 23 7.08 14.18 -6.98
C GLY A 23 8.17 13.95 -8.03
N THR A 24 9.44 13.96 -7.62
CA THR A 24 10.61 13.66 -8.46
C THR A 24 11.05 12.20 -8.39
N VAL A 25 10.44 11.38 -7.52
CA VAL A 25 10.85 10.00 -7.25
C VAL A 25 10.19 9.03 -8.23
N SER A 26 10.97 8.55 -9.19
CA SER A 26 10.52 7.58 -10.20
C SER A 26 10.30 6.20 -9.61
N ASN A 27 9.26 5.48 -10.06
CA ASN A 27 8.94 4.11 -9.62
C ASN A 27 8.75 3.96 -8.09
N ALA A 28 8.39 5.04 -7.40
CA ALA A 28 8.03 4.99 -5.99
C ALA A 28 6.76 4.15 -5.77
N GLY A 29 5.80 4.24 -6.70
CA GLY A 29 4.53 3.52 -6.61
C GLY A 29 3.46 4.27 -5.83
N ALA A 30 2.22 3.81 -6.00
CA ALA A 30 1.04 4.35 -5.34
C ALA A 30 -0.07 3.28 -5.27
N VAL A 31 -1.03 3.48 -4.38
CA VAL A 31 -2.31 2.77 -4.38
C VAL A 31 -3.43 3.78 -4.61
N VAL A 32 -4.35 3.47 -5.51
CA VAL A 32 -5.58 4.24 -5.72
C VAL A 32 -6.75 3.43 -5.18
N VAL A 33 -7.50 4.01 -4.25
CA VAL A 33 -8.77 3.46 -3.80
C VAL A 33 -9.91 4.16 -4.52
N LEU A 34 -10.74 3.38 -5.21
CA LEU A 34 -11.96 3.82 -5.88
C LEU A 34 -13.13 3.53 -4.94
N TYR A 35 -13.79 4.59 -4.48
CA TYR A 35 -14.94 4.46 -3.58
C TYR A 35 -16.20 4.09 -4.36
N GLY A 36 -16.91 3.09 -3.87
CA GLY A 36 -18.16 2.61 -4.44
C GLY A 36 -19.34 3.55 -4.18
N SER A 37 -20.46 3.26 -4.81
CA SER A 37 -21.77 3.85 -4.56
C SER A 37 -22.85 3.01 -5.27
N SER A 38 -24.12 3.36 -5.08
CA SER A 38 -25.24 2.74 -5.79
C SER A 38 -25.19 2.91 -7.30
N SER A 39 -24.46 3.92 -7.80
CA SER A 39 -24.30 4.23 -9.22
C SER A 39 -22.90 3.94 -9.78
N GLY A 40 -22.07 3.18 -9.04
CA GLY A 40 -20.69 2.83 -9.45
C GLY A 40 -19.64 3.62 -8.68
N VAL A 41 -18.49 3.92 -9.31
CA VAL A 41 -17.40 4.65 -8.65
C VAL A 41 -17.80 6.11 -8.41
N SER A 42 -17.72 6.56 -7.15
CA SER A 42 -18.12 7.91 -6.72
C SER A 42 -16.93 8.86 -6.55
N ALA A 43 -15.79 8.35 -6.11
CA ALA A 43 -14.59 9.13 -5.86
C ALA A 43 -13.33 8.24 -5.88
N ALA A 44 -12.17 8.88 -5.89
CA ALA A 44 -10.88 8.19 -5.82
C ALA A 44 -9.97 8.85 -4.78
N ARG A 45 -9.15 8.04 -4.12
CA ARG A 45 -8.11 8.49 -3.18
C ARG A 45 -6.79 7.82 -3.52
N THR A 46 -5.76 8.64 -3.74
CA THR A 46 -4.39 8.16 -3.95
C THR A 46 -3.63 8.13 -2.62
N ILE A 47 -2.93 7.03 -2.38
CA ILE A 47 -2.08 6.80 -1.22
C ILE A 47 -0.67 6.46 -1.72
N THR A 48 0.33 7.10 -1.12
CA THR A 48 1.76 6.86 -1.34
C THR A 48 2.44 6.77 0.02
N GLN A 49 3.71 6.38 0.09
CA GLN A 49 4.46 6.48 1.34
C GLN A 49 4.61 7.91 1.84
N ASN A 50 4.54 8.90 0.94
CA ASN A 50 4.53 10.32 1.31
C ASN A 50 3.15 10.82 1.80
N THR A 51 2.11 9.99 1.79
CA THR A 51 0.81 10.40 2.33
C THR A 51 0.92 10.57 3.85
N PRO A 52 0.56 11.73 4.42
CA PRO A 52 0.69 11.97 5.87
C PRO A 52 0.04 10.87 6.70
N GLY A 53 0.81 10.27 7.61
CA GLY A 53 0.38 9.15 8.47
C GLY A 53 0.81 7.77 7.97
N ILE A 54 1.27 7.63 6.73
CA ILE A 54 1.95 6.40 6.27
C ILE A 54 3.41 6.45 6.75
N PRO A 55 3.89 5.46 7.53
CA PRO A 55 5.29 5.41 7.93
C PRO A 55 6.22 5.23 6.73
N GLY A 56 7.36 5.91 6.74
CA GLY A 56 8.37 5.86 5.68
C GLY A 56 8.29 7.08 4.74
N SER A 57 8.98 6.98 3.61
CA SER A 57 8.98 8.00 2.56
C SER A 57 9.20 7.31 1.23
N SER A 58 8.66 7.86 0.16
CA SER A 58 8.86 7.31 -1.18
C SER A 58 10.30 7.45 -1.63
N GLU A 59 10.93 6.33 -1.97
CA GLU A 59 12.24 6.20 -2.56
C GLU A 59 12.14 5.64 -3.99
N LYS A 60 13.24 5.77 -4.72
CA LYS A 60 13.28 5.35 -6.12
C LYS A 60 13.24 3.83 -6.19
N GLY A 61 12.14 3.29 -6.72
CA GLY A 61 12.02 1.86 -6.99
C GLY A 61 11.34 1.05 -5.89
N ASP A 62 10.79 1.68 -4.86
CA ASP A 62 10.06 1.00 -3.78
C ASP A 62 8.87 0.20 -4.30
N ARG A 63 8.21 0.77 -5.32
CA ARG A 63 7.04 0.19 -5.99
C ARG A 63 5.92 -0.08 -4.99
N PHE A 64 5.65 0.88 -4.10
CA PHE A 64 4.50 0.85 -3.20
C PHE A 64 3.21 0.56 -3.97
N GLY A 65 2.39 -0.34 -3.42
CA GLY A 65 1.24 -0.89 -4.15
C GLY A 65 1.58 -2.11 -5.00
N ALA A 66 2.78 -2.67 -4.90
CA ALA A 66 3.19 -3.88 -5.62
C ALA A 66 2.19 -5.02 -5.41
N ARG A 67 1.67 -5.13 -4.19
CA ARG A 67 0.42 -5.83 -3.90
C ARG A 67 -0.46 -5.04 -2.96
N VAL A 68 -1.74 -5.34 -3.10
CA VAL A 68 -2.80 -4.80 -2.29
C VAL A 68 -3.73 -5.97 -1.96
N THR A 69 -3.92 -6.25 -0.67
CA THR A 69 -4.82 -7.31 -0.20
C THR A 69 -5.79 -6.78 0.84
N LEU A 70 -6.98 -7.35 0.85
CA LEU A 70 -7.96 -7.07 1.88
C LEU A 70 -7.46 -7.60 3.24
N ALA A 71 -7.59 -6.78 4.29
CA ALA A 71 -7.50 -7.24 5.67
C ALA A 71 -8.90 -7.31 6.29
N ARG A 72 -9.00 -7.65 7.59
CA ARG A 72 -10.30 -7.77 8.26
C ARG A 72 -11.04 -6.43 8.29
N GLY A 73 -12.36 -6.48 8.06
CA GLY A 73 -13.23 -5.30 8.08
C GLY A 73 -12.93 -4.34 6.93
N THR A 74 -12.59 -3.10 7.28
CA THR A 74 -12.21 -2.03 6.34
C THR A 74 -10.69 -2.03 6.06
N GLY A 75 -9.93 -3.00 6.58
CA GLY A 75 -8.47 -2.96 6.49
C GLY A 75 -7.93 -3.27 5.10
N LEU A 76 -6.76 -2.68 4.80
CA LEU A 76 -5.98 -2.93 3.59
C LEU A 76 -4.53 -3.24 3.97
N THR A 77 -3.90 -4.20 3.30
CA THR A 77 -2.45 -4.39 3.37
C THR A 77 -1.83 -4.07 2.02
N VAL A 78 -0.76 -3.27 2.05
CA VAL A 78 -0.03 -2.82 0.86
C VAL A 78 1.44 -3.24 0.98
N SER A 79 2.10 -3.63 -0.11
CA SER A 79 3.54 -3.92 -0.10
C SER A 79 4.35 -3.02 -1.05
N ALA A 80 5.63 -2.87 -0.73
CA ALA A 80 6.66 -2.21 -1.54
C ALA A 80 7.95 -3.06 -1.46
N PRO A 81 8.15 -4.03 -2.37
CA PRO A 81 9.29 -4.94 -2.33
C PRO A 81 10.64 -4.25 -2.57
N GLY A 82 10.64 -3.06 -3.19
CA GLY A 82 11.86 -2.31 -3.46
C GLY A 82 12.34 -1.44 -2.29
N GLU A 83 11.56 -1.33 -1.22
CA GLU A 83 11.85 -0.48 -0.05
C GLU A 83 13.28 -0.69 0.45
N ASN A 84 14.00 0.40 0.78
CA ASN A 84 15.34 0.36 1.37
C ASN A 84 16.32 -0.48 0.55
N SER A 85 16.48 -0.16 -0.74
CA SER A 85 17.36 -0.88 -1.66
C SER A 85 17.01 -2.38 -1.85
N GLY A 86 15.72 -2.72 -1.74
CA GLY A 86 15.20 -4.07 -1.97
C GLY A 86 15.08 -4.95 -0.73
N ASP A 87 15.22 -4.39 0.47
CA ASP A 87 14.79 -5.06 1.71
C ASP A 87 13.29 -5.38 1.65
N GLY A 88 12.52 -4.43 1.14
CA GLY A 88 11.08 -4.53 1.02
C GLY A 88 10.34 -4.28 2.34
N ALA A 89 9.06 -3.91 2.22
CA ALA A 89 8.20 -3.66 3.36
C ALA A 89 6.72 -3.89 3.03
N GLY A 90 5.91 -3.99 4.08
CA GLY A 90 4.47 -4.00 4.04
C GLY A 90 3.86 -2.97 4.98
N TRP A 91 2.64 -2.55 4.69
CA TRP A 91 1.86 -1.61 5.49
C TRP A 91 0.48 -2.19 5.74
N SER A 92 0.00 -2.12 6.98
CA SER A 92 -1.40 -2.36 7.35
C SER A 92 -2.10 -1.03 7.56
N LEU A 93 -3.18 -0.79 6.81
CA LEU A 93 -3.99 0.42 6.85
C LEU A 93 -5.37 0.09 7.43
N ARG A 94 -5.96 1.04 8.16
CA ARG A 94 -7.36 1.00 8.59
C ARG A 94 -8.19 1.81 7.60
N GLY A 95 -8.94 1.14 6.73
CA GLY A 95 -9.59 1.81 5.61
C GLY A 95 -8.60 2.29 4.56
N ALA A 96 -9.08 3.13 3.64
CA ALA A 96 -8.26 3.90 2.72
C ALA A 96 -7.60 5.11 3.40
N THR A 97 -7.52 5.10 4.73
CA THR A 97 -6.97 6.20 5.54
C THR A 97 -5.52 5.91 5.88
N ALA A 98 -4.72 6.97 5.99
CA ALA A 98 -3.37 6.89 6.52
C ALA A 98 -3.32 6.93 8.06
N SER A 99 -4.47 7.14 8.72
CA SER A 99 -4.52 7.23 10.17
C SER A 99 -4.38 5.84 10.81
N GLY A 100 -3.39 5.70 11.68
CA GLY A 100 -3.10 4.43 12.34
C GLY A 100 -2.51 3.36 11.41
N ALA A 101 -1.95 3.76 10.26
CA ALA A 101 -1.19 2.85 9.42
C ALA A 101 0.10 2.41 10.13
N THR A 102 0.42 1.13 10.05
CA THR A 102 1.67 0.56 10.58
C THR A 102 2.46 -0.09 9.46
N SER A 103 3.78 0.07 9.47
CA SER A 103 4.68 -0.66 8.58
C SER A 103 5.27 -1.88 9.29
N PHE A 104 5.68 -2.86 8.51
CA PHE A 104 6.42 -4.04 8.93
C PHE A 104 7.38 -4.45 7.81
N GLY A 105 8.50 -5.08 8.16
CA GLY A 105 9.52 -5.46 7.20
C GLY A 105 10.37 -6.63 7.68
N PRO A 106 11.48 -6.92 6.99
CA PRO A 106 12.33 -8.08 7.26
C PRO A 106 12.74 -8.20 8.73
N SER A 107 13.24 -7.12 9.34
CA SER A 107 13.71 -7.11 10.73
C SER A 107 12.63 -7.45 11.74
N ALA A 108 11.38 -7.02 11.49
CA ALA A 108 10.24 -7.32 12.36
C ALA A 108 9.75 -8.77 12.23
N THR A 109 10.17 -9.47 11.18
CA THR A 109 9.74 -10.84 10.85
C THR A 109 10.88 -11.86 10.88
N GLY A 110 12.09 -11.42 11.21
CA GLY A 110 13.28 -12.28 11.26
C GLY A 110 13.87 -12.63 9.90
N VAL A 111 13.44 -11.97 8.82
CA VAL A 111 14.05 -12.15 7.48
C VAL A 111 15.33 -11.31 7.40
N PRO A 112 16.48 -11.88 6.99
CA PRO A 112 17.71 -11.12 6.79
C PRO A 112 17.57 -10.08 5.66
N THR A 113 18.10 -8.88 5.87
CA THR A 113 18.14 -7.81 4.86
C THR A 113 19.33 -7.95 3.88
N THR A 114 20.30 -8.80 4.19
CA THR A 114 21.42 -9.06 3.29
C THR A 114 20.94 -9.66 1.97
N GLY A 115 21.27 -9.01 0.85
CA GLY A 115 20.99 -9.51 -0.49
C GLY A 115 19.65 -9.11 -1.08
N ALA A 116 18.99 -8.07 -0.54
CA ALA A 116 17.70 -7.56 -1.04
C ALA A 116 16.61 -8.66 -1.09
N PRO A 117 16.09 -9.11 0.07
CA PRO A 117 15.10 -10.18 0.16
C PRO A 117 13.78 -9.87 -0.57
N ASN A 118 13.54 -8.63 -1.01
CA ASN A 118 12.31 -8.19 -1.67
C ASN A 118 11.07 -8.56 -0.84
N TYR A 119 11.10 -8.27 0.46
CA TYR A 119 10.01 -8.61 1.36
C TYR A 119 8.69 -7.97 0.91
N GLY A 120 7.61 -8.75 0.91
CA GLY A 120 6.32 -8.33 0.37
C GLY A 120 6.19 -8.49 -1.16
N SER A 121 7.17 -9.14 -1.80
CA SER A 121 7.00 -9.74 -3.13
C SER A 121 6.00 -10.90 -3.10
N VAL A 122 5.61 -11.38 -4.27
CA VAL A 122 4.56 -12.39 -4.41
C VAL A 122 5.11 -13.72 -4.77
N LEU A 123 4.61 -14.72 -4.05
CA LEU A 123 4.84 -16.11 -4.36
C LEU A 123 4.25 -16.39 -5.76
N PRO A 124 5.01 -17.04 -6.65
CA PRO A 124 4.53 -17.41 -7.97
C PRO A 124 3.30 -18.30 -7.93
#